data_AF-A0A2U1RP19-F1
#
_entry.id   AF-A0A2U1RP19-F1
#
_cell.length_a   1.000
_cell.length_b   1.000
_cell.length_c   1.000
_cell.angle_alpha   90.00
_cell.angle_beta   90.00
_cell.angle_gamma   90.00
#
_symmetry.space_group_name_H-M   'P 1'
#
loop_
_entity.id
_entity.type
_entity.pdbx_description
1 polymer ?
#
loop_
_entity_poly.entity_id
_entity_poly.type
_entity_poly.pdbx_seq_one_letter_code
_entity_poly.pdbx_strand_id
1 'polypeptide(L)'
;MHVWKRLGIGLLTITMLMGGGIASAQKEQPKEADPFQKLGLSADQRTKLDAAKNERMAALSATQQKVMGIRQRLMTLMTDKKAPDREIDKVADEWAAADREALKTETKFYKTIRQVLTQEQLTMLSKGNNSK
;
A
#
# COMPACT_ATOMS: atom_id res chain seq x y z
N MET A 1 26.29 -6.25 10.69
CA MET A 1 24.88 -5.85 10.75
C MET A 1 24.69 -4.66 9.82
N HIS A 2 24.33 -4.89 8.56
CA HIS A 2 24.22 -3.83 7.57
C HIS A 2 22.86 -3.87 6.85
N VAL A 3 22.04 -2.88 7.21
CA VAL A 3 21.25 -2.05 6.32
C VAL A 3 20.25 -2.78 5.41
N TRP A 4 19.05 -3.02 5.95
CA TRP A 4 17.81 -3.22 5.21
C TRP A 4 17.39 -1.93 4.47
N LYS A 5 18.18 -1.50 3.48
CA LYS A 5 17.78 -0.44 2.54
C LYS A 5 17.24 -1.11 1.27
N ARG A 6 15.98 -0.76 0.92
CA ARG A 6 15.27 -1.05 -0.35
C ARG A 6 14.37 -2.29 -0.43
N LEU A 7 13.77 -2.72 0.67
CA LEU A 7 12.38 -3.18 0.60
C LEU A 7 11.52 -1.96 0.91
N GLY A 8 10.58 -1.63 0.03
CA GLY A 8 9.73 -0.45 0.11
C GLY A 8 8.82 -0.45 1.34
N ILE A 9 9.42 -0.23 2.50
CA ILE A 9 8.79 0.30 3.70
C ILE A 9 8.82 1.83 3.57
N GLY A 10 8.34 2.33 2.42
CA GLY A 10 7.70 3.63 2.37
C GLY A 10 6.25 3.30 2.63
N LEU A 11 5.82 3.25 3.89
CA LEU A 11 5.17 4.41 4.47
C LEU A 11 4.22 5.01 3.43
N LEU A 12 2.93 4.81 3.64
CA LEU A 12 1.82 5.50 3.00
C LEU A 12 1.88 7.03 3.26
N THR A 13 3.07 7.64 3.26
CA THR A 13 3.26 9.07 3.07
C THR A 13 2.86 9.42 1.65
N ILE A 14 1.62 9.84 1.49
CA ILE A 14 1.37 11.23 1.08
C ILE A 14 2.14 11.62 -0.21
N THR A 15 1.94 10.89 -1.31
CA THR A 15 2.27 11.37 -2.68
C THR A 15 1.05 11.62 -3.54
N MET A 16 -0.15 11.68 -2.95
CA MET A 16 -1.33 12.34 -3.55
C MET A 16 -1.69 13.62 -2.79
N LEU A 17 -0.65 14.35 -2.41
CA LEU A 17 -0.70 15.76 -2.03
C LEU A 17 -0.05 16.59 -3.15
N MET A 18 -0.51 16.39 -4.38
CA MET A 18 -0.41 17.37 -5.45
C MET A 18 -1.79 17.50 -6.11
N GLY A 19 -2.63 18.33 -5.50
CA GLY A 19 -3.52 19.15 -6.29
C GLY A 19 -2.65 20.09 -7.11
N GLY A 20 -2.63 19.89 -8.42
CA GLY A 20 -1.81 20.67 -9.34
C GLY A 20 -2.03 20.21 -10.77
N GLY A 21 -3.19 20.53 -11.33
CA GLY A 21 -3.48 20.43 -12.76
C GLY A 21 -3.64 19.01 -13.30
N ILE A 22 -4.87 18.62 -13.61
CA ILE A 22 -5.11 17.51 -14.54
C ILE A 22 -4.80 18.07 -15.94
N ALA A 23 -3.52 18.16 -16.27
CA ALA A 23 -3.03 18.40 -17.63
C ALA A 23 -1.94 17.36 -17.91
N SER A 24 -2.32 16.39 -18.75
CA SER A 24 -1.46 15.49 -19.53
C SER A 24 -0.43 14.64 -18.78
N ALA A 25 -0.74 13.36 -18.59
CA ALA A 25 0.20 12.24 -18.80
C ALA A 25 -0.50 10.89 -18.61
N GLN A 26 -1.40 10.51 -19.52
CA GLN A 26 -1.50 9.10 -19.93
C GLN A 26 -0.21 8.74 -20.67
N LYS A 27 0.93 8.72 -19.97
CA LYS A 27 2.08 7.94 -20.41
C LYS A 27 1.93 6.62 -19.70
N GLU A 28 1.78 5.57 -20.49
CA GLU A 28 1.83 4.16 -20.08
C GLU A 28 2.76 4.03 -18.87
N GLN A 29 2.19 3.81 -17.68
CA GLN A 29 2.99 3.38 -16.56
C GLN A 29 3.73 2.13 -17.04
N PRO A 30 5.07 2.09 -17.04
CA PRO A 30 5.78 0.88 -17.41
C PRO A 30 5.23 -0.22 -16.51
N LYS A 31 4.70 -1.30 -17.11
CA LYS A 31 4.22 -2.46 -16.36
C LYS A 31 5.32 -2.84 -15.39
N GLU A 32 5.14 -2.54 -14.11
CA GLU A 32 6.11 -2.90 -13.08
C GLU A 32 6.35 -4.40 -13.22
N ALA A 33 7.62 -4.77 -13.40
CA ALA A 33 8.00 -6.16 -13.55
C ALA A 33 7.50 -6.92 -12.32
N ASP A 34 6.70 -7.96 -12.55
CA ASP A 34 6.15 -8.77 -11.47
C ASP A 34 7.32 -9.34 -10.64
N PRO A 35 7.42 -8.98 -9.34
CA PRO A 35 8.56 -9.37 -8.51
C PRO A 35 8.65 -10.89 -8.32
N PHE A 36 7.58 -11.63 -8.64
CA PHE A 36 7.53 -13.08 -8.51
C PHE A 36 7.91 -13.84 -9.79
N GLN A 37 8.01 -13.17 -10.95
CA GLN A 37 8.24 -13.84 -12.24
C GLN A 37 9.52 -14.68 -12.28
N LYS A 38 10.60 -14.23 -11.61
CA LYS A 38 11.90 -14.93 -11.63
C LYS A 38 12.04 -15.99 -10.53
N LEU A 39 11.01 -16.24 -9.71
CA LEU A 39 11.11 -17.13 -8.54
C LEU A 39 10.80 -18.60 -8.86
N GLY A 40 10.44 -18.94 -10.10
CA GLY A 40 10.10 -20.31 -10.49
C GLY A 40 8.95 -20.88 -9.65
N LEU A 41 7.89 -20.09 -9.45
CA LEU A 41 6.76 -20.49 -8.60
C LEU A 41 6.05 -21.72 -9.15
N SER A 42 5.65 -22.63 -8.26
CA SER A 42 4.69 -23.68 -8.61
C SER A 42 3.31 -23.09 -8.91
N ALA A 43 2.46 -23.87 -9.59
CA ALA A 43 1.08 -23.45 -9.88
C ALA A 43 0.27 -23.14 -8.61
N ASP A 44 0.48 -23.93 -7.55
CA ASP A 44 -0.15 -23.71 -6.24
C ASP A 44 0.36 -22.42 -5.56
N GLN A 45 1.69 -22.19 -5.57
CA GLN A 45 2.27 -20.97 -5.02
C GLN A 45 1.75 -19.73 -5.75
N ARG A 46 1.66 -19.80 -7.08
CA ARG A 46 1.15 -18.69 -7.91
C ARG A 46 -0.31 -18.39 -7.59
N THR A 47 -1.15 -19.41 -7.52
CA THR A 47 -2.57 -19.27 -7.17
C THR A 47 -2.74 -18.61 -5.80
N LYS A 48 -1.97 -19.04 -4.78
CA LYS A 48 -2.02 -18.47 -3.43
C LYS A 48 -1.55 -17.01 -3.39
N LEU A 49 -0.49 -16.68 -4.12
CA LEU A 49 0.04 -15.31 -4.17
C LEU A 49 -0.88 -14.37 -4.95
N ASP A 50 -1.48 -14.83 -6.05
CA ASP A 50 -2.47 -14.05 -6.81
C ASP A 50 -3.72 -13.76 -5.98
N ALA A 51 -4.22 -14.77 -5.25
CA ALA A 51 -5.33 -14.58 -4.31
C ALA A 51 -4.99 -13.55 -3.22
N ALA A 52 -3.80 -13.67 -2.60
CA ALA A 52 -3.34 -12.74 -1.58
C ALA A 52 -3.13 -11.31 -2.12
N LYS A 53 -2.64 -11.18 -3.37
CA LYS A 53 -2.47 -9.90 -4.04
C LYS A 53 -3.81 -9.23 -4.32
N ASN A 54 -4.78 -9.98 -4.83
CA ASN A 54 -6.13 -9.48 -5.08
C ASN A 54 -6.83 -9.05 -3.77
N GLU A 55 -6.70 -9.84 -2.70
CA GLU A 55 -7.23 -9.48 -1.38
C GLU A 55 -6.58 -8.18 -0.87
N ARG A 56 -5.25 -8.06 -0.95
CA ARG A 56 -4.52 -6.84 -0.58
C ARG A 56 -5.02 -5.64 -1.39
N MET A 57 -5.12 -5.76 -2.72
CA MET A 57 -5.56 -4.67 -3.58
C MET A 57 -6.99 -4.21 -3.24
N ALA A 58 -7.91 -5.14 -3.04
CA ALA A 58 -9.29 -4.82 -2.67
C ALA A 58 -9.34 -4.09 -1.31
N ALA A 59 -8.63 -4.59 -0.30
CA ALA A 59 -8.59 -3.99 1.02
C ALA A 59 -7.95 -2.59 1.01
N LEU A 60 -6.82 -2.41 0.31
CA LEU A 60 -6.18 -1.09 0.19
C LEU A 60 -7.04 -0.10 -0.59
N SER A 61 -7.74 -0.53 -1.63
CA SER A 61 -8.68 0.31 -2.37
C SER A 61 -9.82 0.79 -1.46
N ALA A 62 -10.35 -0.09 -0.60
CA ALA A 62 -11.37 0.28 0.37
C ALA A 62 -10.83 1.28 1.40
N THR A 63 -9.60 1.07 1.92
CA THR A 63 -8.97 2.05 2.82
C THR A 63 -8.73 3.40 2.14
N GLN A 64 -8.33 3.41 0.87
CA GLN A 64 -8.16 4.65 0.11
C GLN A 64 -9.47 5.44 0.00
N GLN A 65 -10.59 4.76 -0.29
CA GLN A 65 -11.91 5.39 -0.31
C GLN A 65 -12.29 5.97 1.06
N LYS A 66 -12.00 5.26 2.16
CA LYS A 66 -12.22 5.77 3.53
C LYS A 66 -11.41 7.06 3.77
N VAL A 67 -10.11 7.05 3.43
CA VAL A 67 -9.23 8.23 3.59
C VAL A 67 -9.72 9.42 2.76
N MET A 68 -10.22 9.19 1.55
CA MET A 68 -10.82 10.27 0.74
C MET A 68 -12.04 10.89 1.43
N GLY A 69 -12.92 10.07 2.00
CA GLY A 69 -14.08 10.55 2.77
C GLY A 69 -13.68 11.32 4.03
N ILE A 70 -12.67 10.84 4.76
CA ILE A 70 -12.10 11.51 5.94
C ILE A 70 -11.54 12.88 5.53
N ARG A 71 -10.77 12.96 4.44
CA ARG A 71 -10.20 14.21 3.92
C ARG A 71 -11.28 15.21 3.51
N GLN A 72 -12.34 14.74 2.84
CA GLN A 72 -13.47 15.60 2.49
C GLN A 72 -14.14 16.18 3.73
N ARG A 73 -14.38 15.34 4.76
CA ARG A 73 -14.96 15.81 6.03
C ARG A 73 -14.05 16.82 6.73
N LEU A 74 -12.74 16.60 6.73
CA LEU A 74 -11.78 17.54 7.28
C LEU A 74 -11.88 18.90 6.60
N MET A 75 -11.89 18.94 5.27
CA MET A 75 -12.00 20.19 4.51
C MET A 75 -13.30 20.95 4.84
N THR A 76 -14.41 20.24 5.02
CA THR A 76 -15.66 20.85 5.46
C THR A 76 -15.53 21.45 6.86
N LEU A 77 -15.00 20.69 7.84
CA LEU A 77 -14.83 21.17 9.21
C LEU A 77 -13.87 22.37 9.31
N MET A 78 -12.79 22.39 8.51
CA MET A 78 -11.83 23.49 8.49
C MET A 78 -12.38 24.80 7.91
N THR A 79 -13.47 24.74 7.13
CA THR A 79 -14.13 25.93 6.56
C THR A 79 -15.34 26.38 7.38
N ASP A 80 -15.86 25.53 8.27
CA ASP A 80 -16.93 25.88 9.20
C ASP A 80 -16.38 26.39 10.53
N LYS A 81 -16.43 27.72 10.74
CA LYS A 81 -15.99 28.36 11.98
C LYS A 81 -16.81 27.97 13.22
N LYS A 82 -17.96 27.31 13.05
CA LYS A 82 -18.80 26.82 14.16
C LYS A 82 -18.53 25.36 14.49
N ALA A 83 -17.75 24.65 13.67
CA ALA A 83 -17.39 23.27 13.94
C ALA A 83 -16.63 23.18 15.27
N PRO A 84 -17.02 22.25 16.17
CA PRO A 84 -16.33 22.09 17.43
C PRO A 84 -15.00 21.35 17.23
N ASP A 85 -13.93 21.80 17.90
CA ASP A 85 -12.57 21.23 17.77
C ASP A 85 -12.54 19.71 17.97
N ARG A 86 -13.38 19.18 18.87
CA ARG A 86 -13.51 17.73 19.12
C ARG A 86 -13.86 16.92 17.85
N GLU A 87 -14.59 17.51 16.91
CA GLU A 87 -14.94 16.84 15.64
C GLU A 87 -13.77 16.83 14.67
N ILE A 88 -12.90 17.84 14.73
CA ILE A 88 -11.63 17.88 14.00
C ILE A 88 -10.66 16.84 14.59
N ASP A 89 -10.56 16.75 15.92
CA ASP A 89 -9.72 15.73 16.59
C ASP A 89 -10.17 14.31 16.22
N LYS A 90 -11.49 14.07 16.17
CA LYS A 90 -12.05 12.78 15.75
C LYS A 90 -11.65 12.38 14.33
N VAL A 91 -11.48 13.34 13.42
CA VAL A 91 -10.96 13.07 12.06
C VAL A 91 -9.54 12.51 12.13
N ALA A 92 -8.69 13.02 13.02
CA ALA A 92 -7.33 12.51 13.17
C ALA A 92 -7.33 11.05 13.66
N ASP A 93 -8.17 10.72 14.63
CA ASP A 93 -8.32 9.34 15.13
C ASP A 93 -8.81 8.38 14.04
N GLU A 94 -9.80 8.81 13.25
CA GLU A 94 -10.31 8.00 12.13
C GLU A 94 -9.27 7.82 11.03
N TRP A 95 -8.47 8.85 10.75
CA TRP A 95 -7.36 8.74 9.81
C TRP A 95 -6.31 7.74 10.31
N ALA A 96 -5.89 7.86 11.58
CA ALA A 96 -4.93 6.95 12.18
C ALA A 96 -5.43 5.48 12.18
N ALA A 97 -6.74 5.28 12.38
CA ALA A 97 -7.36 3.96 12.27
C ALA A 97 -7.28 3.40 10.85
N ALA A 98 -7.54 4.22 9.82
CA ALA A 98 -7.44 3.83 8.42
C ALA A 98 -5.99 3.46 8.03
N ASP A 99 -5.00 4.27 8.44
CA ASP A 99 -3.58 3.98 8.19
C ASP A 99 -3.15 2.66 8.86
N ARG A 100 -3.65 2.40 10.07
CA ARG A 100 -3.40 1.14 10.78
C ARG A 100 -4.02 -0.06 10.06
N GLU A 101 -5.20 0.09 9.48
CA GLU A 101 -5.86 -0.94 8.67
C GLU A 101 -5.02 -1.27 7.42
N ALA A 102 -4.54 -0.26 6.69
CA ALA A 102 -3.65 -0.44 5.56
C ALA A 102 -2.37 -1.19 5.95
N LEU A 103 -1.72 -0.76 7.05
CA LEU A 103 -0.50 -1.42 7.54
C LEU A 103 -0.73 -2.89 7.92
N LYS A 104 -1.87 -3.21 8.54
CA LYS A 104 -2.25 -4.60 8.84
C LYS A 104 -2.43 -5.42 7.57
N THR A 105 -3.08 -4.86 6.55
CA THR A 105 -3.26 -5.51 5.24
C THR A 105 -1.92 -5.80 4.57
N GLU A 106 -1.00 -4.84 4.54
CA GLU A 106 0.37 -5.03 4.03
C GLU A 106 1.10 -6.11 4.80
N THR A 107 1.06 -6.04 6.13
CA THR A 107 1.71 -7.02 7.01
C THR A 107 1.16 -8.43 6.78
N LYS A 108 -0.16 -8.57 6.58
CA LYS A 108 -0.79 -9.85 6.26
C LYS A 108 -0.25 -10.39 4.93
N PHE A 109 -0.20 -9.57 3.89
CA PHE A 109 0.33 -9.97 2.59
C PHE A 109 1.78 -10.45 2.67
N TYR A 110 2.67 -9.71 3.36
CA TYR A 110 4.06 -10.15 3.53
C TYR A 110 4.19 -11.43 4.37
N LYS A 111 3.33 -11.64 5.36
CA LYS A 111 3.26 -12.91 6.10
C LYS A 111 2.86 -14.06 5.17
N THR A 112 1.90 -13.84 4.27
CA THR A 112 1.50 -14.84 3.26
C THR A 112 2.65 -15.16 2.31
N ILE A 113 3.38 -14.15 1.80
CA ILE A 113 4.58 -14.39 0.99
C ILE A 113 5.56 -15.29 1.73
N ARG A 114 5.86 -14.98 3.00
CA ARG A 114 6.76 -15.78 3.83
C ARG A 114 6.29 -17.23 4.01
N GLN A 115 4.99 -17.47 4.07
CA GLN A 115 4.42 -18.81 4.24
C GLN A 115 4.39 -19.62 2.94
N VAL A 116 4.20 -18.95 1.80
CA VAL A 116 4.05 -19.61 0.49
C VAL A 116 5.40 -19.90 -0.16
N LEU A 117 6.37 -19.02 -0.01
CA LEU A 117 7.69 -19.14 -0.63
C LEU A 117 8.65 -19.99 0.22
N THR A 118 9.55 -20.71 -0.46
CA THR A 118 10.67 -21.37 0.22
C THR A 118 11.70 -20.34 0.70
N GLN A 119 12.58 -20.75 1.61
CA GLN A 119 13.67 -19.88 2.09
C GLN A 119 14.60 -19.41 0.95
N GLU A 120 14.82 -20.26 -0.06
CA GLU A 120 15.59 -19.91 -1.25
C GLU A 120 14.88 -18.84 -2.09
N GLN A 121 13.58 -19.03 -2.37
CA GLN A 121 12.77 -18.05 -3.11
C GLN A 121 12.68 -16.71 -2.36
N LEU A 122 12.55 -16.73 -1.02
CA LEU A 122 12.59 -15.52 -0.20
C LEU A 122 13.95 -14.80 -0.28
N THR A 123 15.04 -15.57 -0.28
CA THR A 123 16.39 -15.03 -0.41
C THR A 123 16.58 -14.38 -1.79
N MET A 124 16.11 -15.03 -2.85
CA MET A 124 16.12 -14.46 -4.22
C MET A 124 15.28 -13.19 -4.30
N LEU A 125 14.07 -13.19 -3.73
CA LEU A 125 13.19 -12.02 -3.68
C LEU A 125 13.85 -10.85 -2.92
N SER A 126 14.54 -11.12 -1.80
CA SER A 126 15.20 -10.09 -0.98
C SER A 126 16.42 -9.43 -1.64
N LYS A 127 17.13 -10.16 -2.50
CA LYS A 127 18.32 -9.66 -3.21
C LYS A 127 17.95 -8.73 -4.37
N GLY A 128 16.65 -8.56 -4.64
CA GLY A 128 16.14 -7.89 -5.81
C GLY A 128 16.48 -8.67 -7.08
N ASN A 129 15.78 -8.35 -8.16
CA ASN A 129 16.05 -8.81 -9.52
C ASN A 129 17.42 -8.37 -10.07
N ASN A 130 18.50 -8.42 -9.28
CA ASN A 130 19.89 -8.07 -9.61
C ASN A 130 20.57 -9.13 -10.50
N SER A 131 19.86 -9.57 -11.55
CA SER A 131 20.44 -10.30 -12.67
C SER A 131 20.06 -9.61 -13.97
N LYS A 132 20.66 -8.43 -14.18
CA LYS A 132 21.55 -8.12 -15.32
C LYS A 132 21.98 -6.65 -15.24
#